data_AF-A0A9N7LXC0-F1
#
_entry.id   AF-A0A9N7LXC0-F1
#
_cell.length_a   1.000
_cell.length_b   1.000
_cell.length_c   1.000
_cell.angle_alpha   90.00
_cell.angle_beta   90.00
_cell.angle_gamma   90.00
#
_symmetry.space_group_name_H-M   'P 1'
#
loop_
_entity.id
_entity.type
_entity.pdbx_description
1 polymer ?
#
loop_
_entity_poly.entity_id
_entity_poly.type
_entity_poly.pdbx_seq_one_letter_code
_entity_poly.pdbx_strand_id
1 'polypeptide(L)'
;MAEPSGTGIRVDSSLLADTVVGSDYDPMLSKVIAHGANREQALERLDRALAHTAILGVQTNVEFLRFLLADERVRAGDLDTALLDERLADFVPLAAPDDVFAAAGLYVQQALSRRAAGSLWAAPSGWRVGGVTAPVRTAMQTPLRTETVSVFGLPEGAHVQVGDGEMLLASVQLAPGVMSVTVDGLRRDY
;
A
#
# COMPACT_ATOMS: atom_id res chain seq x y z
N MET A 1 5.45 -9.29 4.05
CA MET A 1 4.60 -9.89 3.00
C MET A 1 3.32 -10.37 3.64
N ALA A 2 2.20 -10.25 2.96
CA ALA A 2 0.93 -10.86 3.36
C ALA A 2 0.43 -11.73 2.21
N GLU A 3 0.21 -13.01 2.51
CA GLU A 3 -0.43 -13.95 1.58
C GLU A 3 -1.94 -13.97 1.82
N PRO A 4 -2.76 -14.01 0.75
CA PRO A 4 -4.19 -14.11 0.92
C PRO A 4 -4.57 -15.51 1.42
N SER A 5 -5.61 -15.54 2.24
CA SER A 5 -6.20 -16.78 2.75
C SER A 5 -7.72 -16.68 2.73
N GLY A 6 -8.39 -17.82 2.85
CA GLY A 6 -9.85 -17.86 2.93
C GLY A 6 -10.45 -19.04 2.18
N THR A 7 -11.78 -19.13 2.26
CA THR A 7 -12.52 -20.24 1.64
C THR A 7 -12.32 -20.26 0.13
N GLY A 8 -11.82 -21.38 -0.38
CA GLY A 8 -11.60 -21.59 -1.81
C GLY A 8 -10.38 -20.85 -2.36
N ILE A 9 -9.48 -20.33 -1.51
CA ILE A 9 -8.20 -19.74 -1.92
C ILE A 9 -7.06 -20.73 -1.62
N ARG A 10 -6.18 -20.93 -2.59
CA ARG A 10 -4.93 -21.66 -2.46
C ARG A 10 -3.79 -20.77 -2.94
N VAL A 11 -2.71 -20.72 -2.18
CA VAL A 11 -1.48 -20.01 -2.54
C VAL A 11 -0.35 -21.02 -2.58
N ASP A 12 0.29 -21.14 -3.75
CA ASP A 12 1.52 -21.91 -3.91
C ASP A 12 2.67 -20.91 -4.12
N SER A 13 3.48 -20.69 -3.09
CA SER A 13 4.64 -19.80 -3.11
C SER A 13 5.87 -20.49 -2.49
N SER A 14 7.05 -19.98 -2.81
CA SER A 14 8.29 -20.27 -2.07
C SER A 14 8.87 -18.99 -1.46
N LEU A 15 8.04 -17.98 -1.25
CA LEU A 15 8.47 -16.69 -0.74
C LEU A 15 8.55 -16.71 0.78
N LEU A 16 9.70 -16.32 1.30
CA LEU A 16 9.90 -16.03 2.72
C LEU A 16 10.33 -14.58 2.88
N ALA A 17 10.08 -14.00 4.05
CA ALA A 17 10.63 -12.69 4.38
C ALA A 17 12.15 -12.69 4.17
N ASP A 18 12.68 -11.58 3.65
CA ASP A 18 14.09 -11.37 3.35
C ASP A 18 14.68 -12.31 2.28
N THR A 19 13.84 -13.02 1.52
CA THR A 19 14.29 -13.78 0.33
C THR A 19 14.74 -12.83 -0.78
N VAL A 20 15.93 -13.07 -1.33
CA VAL A 20 16.45 -12.31 -2.47
C VAL A 20 15.82 -12.82 -3.77
N VAL A 21 15.15 -11.92 -4.48
CA VAL A 21 14.66 -12.17 -5.84
C VAL A 21 15.74 -11.69 -6.82
N GLY A 22 16.56 -12.61 -7.30
CA GLY A 22 17.63 -12.35 -8.27
C GLY A 22 17.17 -12.47 -9.73
N SER A 23 18.06 -12.16 -10.66
CA SER A 23 17.81 -12.25 -12.11
C SER A 23 18.13 -13.62 -12.73
N ASP A 24 18.65 -14.56 -11.93
CA ASP A 24 19.16 -15.85 -12.43
C ASP A 24 18.06 -16.85 -12.78
N TYR A 25 16.81 -16.60 -12.34
CA TYR A 25 15.66 -17.48 -12.52
C TYR A 25 14.43 -16.72 -13.02
N ASP A 26 13.40 -17.47 -13.43
CA ASP A 26 12.09 -16.92 -13.77
C ASP A 26 11.53 -16.07 -12.61
N PRO A 27 11.09 -14.82 -12.83
CA PRO A 27 10.59 -13.92 -11.78
C PRO A 27 9.21 -14.31 -11.20
N MET A 28 8.79 -15.57 -11.32
CA MET A 28 7.52 -16.05 -10.78
C MET A 28 7.57 -16.09 -9.24
N LEU A 29 6.82 -15.17 -8.63
CA LEU A 29 6.76 -14.97 -7.18
C LEU A 29 5.85 -15.98 -6.46
N SER A 30 4.62 -16.18 -6.95
CA SER A 30 3.61 -17.03 -6.33
C SER A 30 2.50 -17.35 -7.32
N LYS A 31 1.76 -18.43 -7.06
CA LYS A 31 0.50 -18.77 -7.75
C LYS A 31 -0.66 -18.62 -6.77
N VAL A 32 -1.55 -17.68 -7.04
CA VAL A 32 -2.81 -17.51 -6.30
C VAL A 32 -3.94 -18.15 -7.11
N ILE A 33 -4.62 -19.11 -6.52
CA ILE A 33 -5.63 -19.95 -7.16
C ILE A 33 -6.94 -19.82 -6.38
N ALA A 34 -8.05 -19.59 -7.08
CA ALA A 34 -9.38 -19.53 -6.48
C ALA A 34 -10.32 -20.60 -7.06
N HIS A 35 -11.14 -21.18 -6.21
CA HIS A 35 -12.20 -22.11 -6.56
C HIS A 35 -13.55 -21.57 -6.07
N GLY A 36 -14.60 -21.75 -6.87
CA GLY A 36 -15.98 -21.36 -6.57
C GLY A 36 -16.97 -22.33 -7.19
N ALA A 37 -18.24 -22.22 -6.80
CA ALA A 37 -19.32 -23.04 -7.35
C ALA A 37 -19.57 -22.78 -8.84
N ASN A 38 -19.16 -21.61 -9.33
CA ASN A 38 -19.21 -21.21 -10.73
C ASN A 38 -18.02 -20.27 -11.04
N ARG A 39 -17.86 -19.94 -12.33
CA ARG A 39 -16.77 -19.08 -12.82
C ARG A 39 -16.78 -17.70 -12.16
N GLU A 40 -17.96 -17.08 -12.06
CA GLU A 40 -18.13 -15.75 -11.46
C GLU A 40 -17.62 -15.72 -10.02
N GLN A 41 -18.07 -16.66 -9.19
CA GLN A 41 -17.63 -16.76 -7.81
C GLN A 41 -16.11 -17.02 -7.70
N ALA A 42 -15.54 -17.84 -8.59
CA ALA A 42 -14.09 -18.07 -8.59
C ALA A 42 -13.31 -16.79 -8.92
N LEU A 43 -13.76 -16.00 -9.90
CA LEU A 43 -13.14 -14.73 -10.29
C LEU A 43 -13.26 -13.68 -9.17
N GLU A 44 -14.42 -13.56 -8.53
CA GLU A 44 -14.62 -12.64 -7.39
C GLU A 44 -13.74 -13.00 -6.19
N ARG A 45 -13.58 -14.30 -5.93
CA ARG A 45 -12.66 -14.79 -4.89
C ARG A 45 -11.21 -14.49 -5.25
N LEU A 46 -10.83 -14.69 -6.51
CA LEU A 46 -9.47 -14.40 -6.98
C LEU A 46 -9.14 -12.91 -6.90
N ASP A 47 -10.03 -12.03 -7.36
CA ASP A 47 -9.82 -10.58 -7.24
C ASP A 47 -9.67 -10.16 -5.77
N ARG A 48 -10.55 -10.67 -4.89
CA ARG A 48 -10.43 -10.41 -3.45
C ARG A 48 -9.13 -10.93 -2.87
N ALA A 49 -8.68 -12.13 -3.25
CA ALA A 49 -7.41 -12.66 -2.79
C ALA A 49 -6.25 -11.77 -3.25
N LEU A 50 -6.22 -11.40 -4.53
CA LEU A 50 -5.21 -10.50 -5.08
C LEU A 50 -5.23 -9.11 -4.40
N ALA A 51 -6.41 -8.60 -4.02
CA ALA A 51 -6.55 -7.34 -3.28
C ALA A 51 -5.90 -7.38 -1.87
N HIS A 52 -5.78 -8.57 -1.27
CA HIS A 52 -5.14 -8.78 0.03
C HIS A 52 -3.70 -9.30 -0.09
N THR A 53 -3.15 -9.40 -1.30
CA THR A 53 -1.76 -9.79 -1.53
C THR A 53 -0.85 -8.56 -1.39
N ALA A 54 0.07 -8.60 -0.44
CA ALA A 54 1.08 -7.54 -0.27
C ALA A 54 2.50 -8.13 -0.34
N ILE A 55 3.22 -7.80 -1.41
CA ILE A 55 4.64 -8.12 -1.58
C ILE A 55 5.40 -6.80 -1.68
N LEU A 56 6.34 -6.59 -0.77
CA LEU A 56 7.13 -5.36 -0.68
C LEU A 56 8.55 -5.58 -1.18
N GLY A 57 9.20 -4.53 -1.67
CA GLY A 57 10.59 -4.55 -2.13
C GLY A 57 10.80 -4.92 -3.60
N VAL A 58 9.77 -5.40 -4.28
CA VAL A 58 9.78 -5.68 -5.73
C VAL A 58 8.51 -5.17 -6.37
N GLN A 59 8.59 -4.84 -7.67
CA GLN A 59 7.41 -4.57 -8.47
C GLN A 59 6.66 -5.89 -8.74
N THR A 60 5.33 -5.83 -8.70
CA THR A 60 4.47 -6.99 -9.00
C THR A 60 3.47 -6.65 -10.09
N ASN A 61 2.96 -7.67 -10.77
CA ASN A 61 1.88 -7.53 -11.76
C ASN A 61 0.47 -7.70 -11.15
N VAL A 62 0.34 -7.70 -9.81
CA VAL A 62 -0.95 -7.95 -9.12
C VAL A 62 -2.03 -6.99 -9.60
N GLU A 63 -1.69 -5.72 -9.76
CA GLU A 63 -2.63 -4.71 -10.24
C GLU A 63 -3.13 -5.00 -11.66
N PHE A 64 -2.23 -5.38 -12.57
CA PHE A 64 -2.59 -5.77 -13.93
C PHE A 64 -3.47 -7.02 -13.96
N LEU A 65 -3.18 -8.02 -13.11
CA LEU A 65 -4.03 -9.20 -12.99
C LEU A 65 -5.45 -8.85 -12.52
N ARG A 66 -5.58 -7.94 -11.54
CA ARG A 66 -6.90 -7.48 -11.08
C ARG A 66 -7.64 -6.67 -12.15
N PHE A 67 -6.92 -5.84 -12.92
CA PHE A 67 -7.46 -5.16 -14.09
C PHE A 67 -8.05 -6.15 -15.11
N LEU A 68 -7.33 -7.24 -15.42
CA LEU A 68 -7.84 -8.29 -16.31
C LEU A 68 -9.06 -9.02 -15.73
N LEU A 69 -9.12 -9.28 -14.42
CA LEU A 69 -10.28 -9.93 -13.80
C LEU A 69 -11.56 -9.08 -13.85
N ALA A 70 -11.41 -7.76 -13.99
CA ALA A 70 -12.52 -6.84 -14.17
C ALA A 70 -13.01 -6.78 -15.63
N ASP A 71 -12.23 -7.28 -16.60
CA ASP A 71 -12.57 -7.26 -18.02
C ASP A 71 -13.73 -8.20 -18.38
N GLU A 72 -14.69 -7.71 -19.18
CA GLU A 72 -15.88 -8.48 -19.56
C GLU A 72 -15.56 -9.74 -20.38
N ARG A 73 -14.56 -9.71 -21.28
CA ARG A 73 -14.14 -10.88 -22.07
C ARG A 73 -13.54 -11.95 -21.15
N VAL A 74 -12.74 -11.53 -20.16
CA VAL A 74 -12.21 -12.43 -19.14
C VAL A 74 -13.34 -13.04 -18.30
N ARG A 75 -14.31 -12.24 -17.86
CA ARG A 75 -15.47 -12.74 -17.11
C ARG A 75 -16.30 -13.72 -17.94
N ALA A 76 -16.56 -13.41 -19.21
CA ALA A 76 -17.31 -14.24 -20.15
C ALA A 76 -16.56 -15.52 -20.58
N GLY A 77 -15.23 -15.55 -20.43
CA GLY A 77 -14.39 -16.65 -20.95
C GLY A 77 -14.14 -16.58 -22.45
N ASP A 78 -14.34 -15.42 -23.06
CA ASP A 78 -14.01 -15.13 -24.46
C ASP A 78 -12.52 -14.77 -24.57
N LEU A 79 -11.67 -15.80 -24.60
CA LEU A 79 -10.22 -15.65 -24.52
C LEU A 79 -9.54 -16.06 -25.84
N ASP A 80 -8.59 -15.24 -26.27
CA ASP A 80 -7.64 -15.56 -27.33
C ASP A 80 -6.21 -15.17 -26.88
N THR A 81 -5.22 -15.44 -27.71
CA THR A 81 -3.81 -15.16 -27.40
C THR A 81 -3.42 -13.70 -27.57
N ALA A 82 -4.26 -12.86 -28.18
CA ALA A 82 -4.00 -11.43 -28.40
C ALA A 82 -4.56 -10.55 -27.26
N LEU A 83 -5.53 -11.05 -26.49
CA LEU A 83 -6.18 -10.33 -25.40
C LEU A 83 -5.22 -9.58 -24.46
N LEU A 84 -4.08 -10.19 -24.10
CA LEU A 84 -3.13 -9.55 -23.20
C LEU A 84 -2.46 -8.33 -23.83
N ASP A 85 -2.06 -8.42 -25.10
CA ASP A 85 -1.42 -7.31 -25.81
C ASP A 85 -2.39 -6.14 -26.00
N GLU A 86 -3.66 -6.46 -26.31
CA GLU A 86 -4.75 -5.47 -26.42
C GLU A 86 -4.99 -4.76 -25.08
N ARG A 87 -5.11 -5.52 -23.99
CA ARG A 87 -5.43 -4.97 -22.66
C ARG A 87 -4.25 -4.30 -21.97
N LEU A 88 -3.03 -4.69 -22.30
CA LEU A 88 -1.84 -4.00 -21.78
C LEU A 88 -1.78 -2.54 -22.26
N ALA A 89 -2.24 -2.25 -23.49
CA ALA A 89 -2.29 -0.89 -24.01
C ALA A 89 -3.28 0.02 -23.24
N ASP A 90 -4.34 -0.57 -22.69
CA ASP A 90 -5.36 0.14 -21.89
C ASP A 90 -4.99 0.21 -20.40
N PHE A 91 -4.00 -0.55 -19.94
CA PHE A 91 -3.64 -0.63 -18.53
C PHE A 91 -2.85 0.59 -18.07
N VAL A 92 -3.39 1.28 -17.06
CA VAL A 92 -2.72 2.38 -16.37
C VAL A 92 -2.65 2.03 -14.88
N PRO A 93 -1.44 1.90 -14.30
CA PRO A 93 -1.32 1.65 -12.87
C PRO A 93 -1.77 2.88 -12.06
N LEU A 94 -2.43 2.63 -10.95
CA LEU A 94 -2.95 3.63 -10.04
C LEU A 94 -1.81 4.26 -9.24
N ALA A 95 -1.68 5.58 -9.37
CA ALA A 95 -0.82 6.35 -8.49
C ALA A 95 -1.34 6.27 -7.05
N ALA A 96 -0.41 6.16 -6.09
CA ALA A 96 -0.78 6.16 -4.68
C ALA A 96 -1.49 7.48 -4.31
N PRO A 97 -2.70 7.43 -3.73
CA PRO A 97 -3.44 8.61 -3.34
C PRO A 97 -2.79 9.31 -2.14
N ASP A 98 -3.14 10.57 -1.90
CA ASP A 98 -2.56 11.40 -0.82
C ASP A 98 -2.74 10.78 0.56
N ASP A 99 -3.84 10.07 0.82
CA ASP A 99 -4.06 9.43 2.12
C ASP A 99 -3.02 8.34 2.41
N VAL A 100 -2.52 7.63 1.38
CA VAL A 100 -1.45 6.64 1.54
C VAL A 100 -0.13 7.33 1.89
N PHE A 101 0.19 8.45 1.24
CA PHE A 101 1.37 9.26 1.59
C PHE A 101 1.25 9.84 3.00
N ALA A 102 0.08 10.36 3.37
CA ALA A 102 -0.19 10.90 4.70
C ALA A 102 -0.02 9.82 5.79
N ALA A 103 -0.60 8.63 5.57
CA ALA A 103 -0.46 7.47 6.43
C ALA A 103 1.02 7.07 6.61
N ALA A 104 1.77 7.00 5.52
CA ALA A 104 3.20 6.69 5.57
C ALA A 104 4.00 7.75 6.35
N GLY A 105 3.70 9.05 6.17
CA GLY A 105 4.36 10.14 6.90
C GLY A 105 4.12 10.06 8.40
N LEU A 106 2.88 9.81 8.81
CA LEU A 106 2.52 9.58 10.20
C LEU A 106 3.22 8.35 10.78
N TYR A 107 3.30 7.25 10.02
CA TYR A 107 4.04 6.06 10.43
C TYR A 107 5.52 6.36 10.70
N VAL A 108 6.18 7.09 9.80
CA VAL A 108 7.59 7.48 9.97
C VAL A 108 7.77 8.35 11.20
N GLN A 109 6.92 9.36 11.40
CA GLN A 109 7.00 10.22 12.59
C GLN A 109 6.76 9.43 13.88
N GLN A 110 5.83 8.47 13.87
CA GLN A 110 5.56 7.60 15.01
C GLN A 110 6.73 6.65 15.30
N ALA A 111 7.37 6.09 14.27
CA ALA A 111 8.57 5.28 14.42
C ALA A 111 9.75 6.09 15.00
N LEU A 112 9.94 7.32 14.54
CA LEU A 112 10.93 8.25 15.09
C LEU A 112 10.63 8.60 16.55
N SER A 113 9.35 8.84 16.89
CA SER A 113 8.91 9.13 18.26
C SER A 113 9.18 7.95 19.20
N ARG A 114 8.89 6.72 18.75
CA ARG A 114 9.21 5.50 19.49
C ARG A 114 10.72 5.35 19.71
N ARG A 115 11.53 5.58 18.67
CA ARG A 115 13.00 5.53 18.75
C ARG A 115 13.58 6.59 19.69
N ALA A 116 12.94 7.75 19.81
CA ALA A 116 13.34 8.80 20.75
C ALA A 116 13.16 8.38 22.21
N ALA A 117 12.30 7.40 22.51
CA ALA A 117 12.08 6.84 23.84
C ALA A 117 11.84 7.91 24.93
N GLY A 118 11.05 8.96 24.60
CA GLY A 118 10.74 10.06 25.52
C GLY A 118 11.82 11.14 25.64
N SER A 119 12.95 11.02 24.91
CA SER A 119 13.98 12.06 24.88
C SER A 119 13.48 13.32 24.18
N LEU A 120 13.52 14.45 24.88
CA LEU A 120 13.13 15.76 24.34
C LEU A 120 14.02 16.22 23.17
N TRP A 121 15.29 15.78 23.15
CA TRP A 121 16.26 16.17 22.12
C TRP A 121 16.18 15.30 20.87
N ALA A 122 15.58 14.10 20.97
CA ALA A 122 15.40 13.19 19.84
C ALA A 122 13.95 13.15 19.33
N ALA A 123 12.99 13.67 20.10
CA ALA A 123 11.59 13.66 19.72
C ALA A 123 11.36 14.45 18.41
N PRO A 124 10.65 13.87 17.43
CA PRO A 124 10.34 14.53 16.16
C PRO A 124 9.14 15.49 16.32
N SER A 125 9.16 16.33 17.35
CA SER A 125 8.06 17.21 17.77
C SER A 125 7.98 18.51 16.96
N GLY A 126 9.03 18.84 16.20
CA GLY A 126 9.10 20.09 15.46
C GLY A 126 9.35 21.33 16.34
N TRP A 127 9.63 21.15 17.63
CA TRP A 127 9.77 22.26 18.58
C TRP A 127 10.90 23.24 18.19
N ARG A 128 10.65 24.55 18.39
CA ARG A 128 11.57 25.65 18.15
C ARG A 128 11.40 26.71 19.26
N VAL A 129 12.49 27.34 19.69
CA VAL A 129 12.44 28.46 20.65
C VAL A 129 11.71 29.65 20.01
N GLY A 130 10.69 30.17 20.69
CA GLY A 130 10.05 31.45 20.36
C GLY A 130 9.34 31.49 19.00
N GLY A 131 9.02 30.34 18.41
CA GLY A 131 8.52 30.26 17.03
C GLY A 131 7.43 29.22 16.80
N VAL A 132 7.00 29.13 15.54
CA VAL A 132 6.05 28.14 15.05
C VAL A 132 6.76 26.78 14.94
N THR A 133 6.09 25.70 15.36
CA THR A 133 6.60 24.34 15.20
C THR A 133 6.89 24.03 13.73
N ALA A 134 8.08 23.50 13.45
CA ALA A 134 8.46 23.09 12.10
C ALA A 134 7.98 21.66 11.82
N PRO A 135 7.56 21.33 10.59
CA PRO A 135 7.15 19.98 10.27
C PRO A 135 8.34 19.03 10.22
N VAL A 136 8.08 17.76 10.51
CA VAL A 136 8.94 16.65 10.10
C VAL A 136 8.64 16.39 8.63
N ARG A 137 9.66 16.57 7.79
CA ARG A 137 9.53 16.35 6.34
C ARG A 137 10.15 15.00 5.98
N THR A 138 9.39 14.17 5.27
CA THR A 138 9.88 12.89 4.76
C THR A 138 9.62 12.84 3.26
N ALA A 139 10.69 12.70 2.49
CA ALA A 139 10.58 12.42 1.06
C ALA A 139 10.14 10.97 0.88
N MET A 140 9.11 10.76 0.07
CA MET A 140 8.50 9.46 -0.20
C MET A 140 8.41 9.24 -1.69
N GLN A 141 8.64 8.00 -2.10
CA GLN A 141 8.65 7.63 -3.50
C GLN A 141 7.88 6.34 -3.70
N THR A 142 7.05 6.35 -4.73
CA THR A 142 6.42 5.20 -5.36
C THR A 142 6.92 5.14 -6.82
N PRO A 143 6.65 4.06 -7.57
CA PRO A 143 7.04 3.99 -8.98
C PRO A 143 6.44 5.13 -9.83
N LEU A 144 5.28 5.67 -9.46
CA LEU A 144 4.54 6.65 -10.25
C LEU A 144 4.55 8.06 -9.69
N ARG A 145 4.95 8.23 -8.41
CA ARG A 145 4.81 9.51 -7.71
C ARG A 145 5.86 9.67 -6.62
N THR A 146 6.42 10.88 -6.52
CA THR A 146 7.35 11.30 -5.47
C THR A 146 6.76 12.51 -4.78
N GLU A 147 6.66 12.48 -3.45
CA GLU A 147 6.09 13.57 -2.66
C GLU A 147 6.91 13.81 -1.39
N THR A 148 6.88 15.05 -0.91
CA THR A 148 7.35 15.35 0.45
C THR A 148 6.15 15.39 1.39
N VAL A 149 6.12 14.51 2.38
CA VAL A 149 5.09 14.53 3.42
C VAL A 149 5.59 15.34 4.60
N SER A 150 4.84 16.37 4.96
CA SER A 150 5.14 17.28 6.08
C SER A 150 4.16 17.01 7.20
N VAL A 151 4.67 16.58 8.36
CA VAL A 151 3.84 16.30 9.54
C VAL A 151 4.15 17.29 10.66
N PHE A 152 3.11 17.97 11.12
CA PHE A 152 3.17 19.02 12.15
C PHE A 152 2.55 18.52 13.46
N GLY A 153 3.24 18.71 14.58
CA GLY A 153 2.74 18.27 15.89
C GLY A 153 3.02 16.79 16.16
N LEU A 154 2.32 16.21 17.13
CA LEU A 154 2.48 14.81 17.51
C LEU A 154 1.45 13.90 16.81
N PRO A 155 1.77 12.62 16.56
CA PRO A 155 0.96 11.75 15.70
C PRO A 155 -0.45 11.43 16.21
N GLU A 156 -0.76 11.73 17.48
CA GLU A 156 -2.11 11.57 18.05
C GLU A 156 -3.11 12.65 17.58
N GLY A 157 -2.63 13.74 16.97
CA GLY A 157 -3.44 14.87 16.50
C GLY A 157 -2.61 15.82 15.63
N ALA A 158 -1.93 15.26 14.64
CA ALA A 158 -1.04 15.98 13.75
C ALA A 158 -1.81 16.70 12.64
N HIS A 159 -1.16 17.69 12.02
CA HIS A 159 -1.56 18.12 10.68
C HIS A 159 -0.59 17.52 9.67
N VAL A 160 -1.11 17.00 8.57
CA VAL A 160 -0.32 16.38 7.50
C VAL A 160 -0.56 17.12 6.20
N GLN A 161 0.51 17.39 5.47
CA GLN A 161 0.49 17.96 4.14
C GLN A 161 1.30 17.07 3.20
N VAL A 162 0.72 16.68 2.07
CA VAL A 162 1.39 15.91 1.01
C VAL A 162 1.75 16.86 -0.13
N GLY A 163 3.04 16.99 -0.43
CA GLY A 163 3.53 17.95 -1.43
C GLY A 163 3.13 19.39 -1.06
N ASP A 164 2.55 20.08 -2.02
CA ASP A 164 1.97 21.42 -1.86
C ASP A 164 0.44 21.39 -1.68
N GLY A 165 -0.13 20.22 -1.36
CA GLY A 165 -1.56 20.01 -1.16
C GLY A 165 -2.11 20.68 0.10
N GLU A 166 -3.39 20.40 0.38
CA GLU A 166 -4.07 20.90 1.58
C GLU A 166 -3.47 20.29 2.86
N MET A 167 -3.51 21.07 3.94
CA MET A 167 -3.10 20.61 5.26
C MET A 167 -4.30 20.00 5.97
N LEU A 168 -4.26 18.70 6.22
CA LEU A 168 -5.37 17.94 6.78
C LEU A 168 -5.08 17.54 8.23
N LEU A 169 -6.09 17.56 9.09
CA LEU A 169 -6.00 16.98 10.43
C LEU A 169 -5.89 15.46 10.30
N ALA A 170 -4.90 14.87 10.95
CA ALA A 170 -4.71 13.43 10.92
C ALA A 170 -4.20 12.84 12.23
N SER A 171 -4.51 11.58 12.46
CA SER A 171 -4.00 10.82 13.59
C SER A 171 -3.67 9.39 13.20
N VAL A 172 -2.73 8.77 13.91
CA VAL A 172 -2.37 7.36 13.73
C VAL A 172 -2.47 6.60 15.05
N GLN A 173 -3.08 5.41 14.98
CA GLN A 173 -3.05 4.42 16.06
C GLN A 173 -2.39 3.14 15.55
N LEU A 174 -1.43 2.63 16.34
CA LEU A 174 -0.73 1.39 16.02
C LEU A 174 -1.15 0.30 16.98
N ALA A 175 -1.76 -0.75 16.44
CA ALA A 175 -2.00 -2.03 17.11
C ALA A 175 -1.02 -3.09 16.56
N PRO A 176 -0.87 -4.25 17.22
CA PRO A 176 -0.08 -5.35 16.66
C PRO A 176 -0.62 -5.75 15.28
N GLY A 177 0.18 -5.55 14.24
CA GLY A 177 -0.15 -5.94 12.86
C GLY A 177 -1.16 -5.07 12.12
N VAL A 178 -1.62 -3.95 12.70
CA VAL A 178 -2.57 -3.04 12.05
C VAL A 178 -2.21 -1.58 12.37
N MET A 179 -2.19 -0.75 11.33
CA MET A 179 -2.09 0.70 11.47
C MET A 179 -3.43 1.34 11.07
N SER A 180 -4.10 1.98 12.03
CA SER A 180 -5.27 2.80 11.74
C SER A 180 -4.84 4.25 11.56
N VAL A 181 -5.23 4.87 10.45
CA VAL A 181 -5.03 6.30 10.20
C VAL A 181 -6.37 6.97 9.99
N THR A 182 -6.58 8.09 10.65
CA THR A 182 -7.74 8.96 10.41
C THR A 182 -7.24 10.24 9.76
N VAL A 183 -7.72 10.57 8.56
CA VAL A 183 -7.43 11.83 7.85
C VAL A 183 -8.76 12.54 7.61
N ASP A 184 -8.90 13.76 8.11
CA ASP A 184 -10.12 14.58 8.02
C ASP A 184 -11.41 13.82 8.39
N GLY A 185 -11.33 13.04 9.48
CA GLY A 185 -12.44 12.22 9.98
C GLY A 185 -12.66 10.88 9.26
N LEU A 186 -11.99 10.63 8.13
CA LEU A 186 -12.03 9.34 7.43
C LEU A 186 -10.98 8.39 7.99
N ARG A 187 -11.43 7.29 8.60
CA ARG A 187 -10.55 6.23 9.12
C ARG A 187 -10.31 5.15 8.08
N ARG A 188 -9.04 4.78 7.90
CA ARG A 188 -8.58 3.63 7.11
C ARG A 188 -7.63 2.77 7.94
N ASP A 189 -7.69 1.47 7.72
CA ASP A 189 -6.78 0.50 8.32
C ASP A 189 -5.83 -0.01 7.23
N TYR A 190 -4.55 -0.06 7.57
CA TYR A 190 -3.45 -0.51 6.73
C TYR A 190 -2.71 -1.69 7.40
#